data_AF-A0A4U7DTK8-F1
#
_entry.id   AF-A0A4U7DTK8-F1
#
_cell.length_a   1.000
_cell.length_b   1.000
_cell.length_c   1.000
_cell.angle_alpha   90.00
_cell.angle_beta   90.00
_cell.angle_gamma   90.00
#
_symmetry.space_group_name_H-M   'P 1'
#
loop_
_entity.id
_entity.type
_entity.pdbx_description
1 polymer ?
#
loop_
_entity_poly.entity_id
_entity_poly.type
_entity_poly.pdbx_seq_one_letter_code
_entity_poly.pdbx_strand_id
1 'polypeptide(L)'
;MDAGLLFAVAAAVVWGTYLFVLKRAFADYPPAALTVAVNAAALGWFLAGTGLTVGFGDAAAGLAGIAVPRRFAVVAGTCVATAAAFVLFLRAIEDGAVSYVAPINKVVPMFVLPLEVGLLGQVLAPIQVAGVVVTTLAVYVANYEPGSFFAPLARAARSRPAQLALASAACYAVGDVGKRVALQELAIPGTLWVPLLLAGVAVVLLPAAVRTPIDASREDVPKFLAAGALVAVGEHLTTVAFAALPASVASPVINTQAIVAVVLGGVLLGERHFRLRLVAAVLAVVGVAMIAG
;
A
#
# COMPACT_ATOMS: atom_id res chain seq x y z
N MET A 1 14.69 -18.98 0.49
CA MET A 1 13.98 -17.69 0.62
C MET A 1 12.57 -18.02 1.06
N ASP A 2 12.10 -17.42 2.15
CA ASP A 2 10.74 -17.65 2.64
C ASP A 2 9.72 -17.30 1.55
N ALA A 3 8.72 -18.15 1.32
CA ALA A 3 7.75 -17.97 0.25
C ALA A 3 6.99 -16.64 0.41
N GLY A 4 6.69 -16.25 1.65
CA GLY A 4 6.07 -14.96 1.95
C GLY A 4 6.90 -13.75 1.48
N LEU A 5 8.23 -13.83 1.58
CA LEU A 5 9.13 -12.76 1.16
C LEU A 5 9.17 -12.64 -0.36
N LEU A 6 9.13 -13.77 -1.08
CA LEU A 6 9.00 -13.78 -2.53
C LEU A 6 7.71 -13.08 -2.98
N PHE A 7 6.58 -13.37 -2.33
CA PHE A 7 5.32 -12.70 -2.61
C PHE A 7 5.34 -11.21 -2.27
N ALA A 8 6.03 -10.80 -1.19
CA ALA A 8 6.20 -9.39 -0.85
C ALA A 8 7.02 -8.63 -1.91
N VAL A 9 8.11 -9.23 -2.42
CA VAL A 9 8.91 -8.64 -3.50
C VAL A 9 8.10 -8.59 -4.81
N ALA A 10 7.37 -9.65 -5.14
CA ALA A 10 6.50 -9.67 -6.32
C ALA A 10 5.41 -8.58 -6.24
N ALA A 11 4.77 -8.43 -5.07
CA ALA A 11 3.83 -7.36 -4.80
C ALA A 11 4.48 -5.98 -4.98
N ALA A 12 5.71 -5.78 -4.48
CA ALA A 12 6.44 -4.53 -4.66
C ALA A 12 6.62 -4.17 -6.15
N VAL A 13 6.93 -5.16 -7.00
CA VAL A 13 7.06 -4.95 -8.44
C VAL A 13 5.73 -4.56 -9.09
N VAL A 14 4.64 -5.27 -8.75
CA VAL A 14 3.31 -4.99 -9.29
C VAL A 14 2.83 -3.60 -8.87
N TRP A 15 2.94 -3.27 -7.58
CA TRP A 15 2.56 -1.97 -7.06
C TRP A 15 3.42 -0.83 -7.62
N GLY A 16 4.72 -1.07 -7.83
CA GLY A 16 5.60 -0.08 -8.44
C GLY A 16 5.24 0.19 -9.91
N THR A 17 4.86 -0.86 -10.63
CA THR A 17 4.32 -0.76 -12.00
C THR A 17 3.00 0.00 -12.02
N TYR A 18 2.10 -0.30 -11.07
CA TYR A 18 0.84 0.41 -10.91
C TYR A 18 1.04 1.90 -10.63
N LEU A 19 1.97 2.28 -9.74
CA LEU A 19 2.32 3.68 -9.47
C LEU A 19 2.81 4.40 -10.74
N PHE A 20 3.62 3.74 -11.56
CA PHE A 20 4.06 4.28 -12.84
C PHE A 20 2.88 4.49 -13.81
N VAL A 21 1.98 3.50 -13.91
CA VAL A 21 0.78 3.60 -14.76
C VAL A 21 -0.15 4.71 -14.28
N LEU A 22 -0.38 4.84 -12.98
CA LEU A 22 -1.16 5.93 -12.39
C LEU A 22 -0.62 7.29 -12.80
N LYS A 23 0.69 7.52 -12.63
CA LYS A 23 1.34 8.78 -12.99
C LYS A 23 1.21 9.10 -14.49
N ARG A 24 1.28 8.09 -15.36
CA ARG A 24 1.29 8.28 -16.82
C ARG A 24 -0.10 8.41 -17.42
N ALA A 25 -1.07 7.63 -16.94
CA ALA A 25 -2.36 7.45 -17.62
C ALA A 25 -3.55 8.02 -16.84
N PHE A 26 -3.38 8.35 -15.55
CA PHE A 26 -4.49 8.75 -14.68
C PHE A 26 -4.27 10.06 -13.91
N ALA A 27 -3.27 10.86 -14.28
CA ALA A 27 -2.90 12.08 -13.57
C ALA A 27 -4.04 13.12 -13.47
N ASP A 28 -4.93 13.14 -14.47
CA ASP A 28 -6.01 14.13 -14.57
C ASP A 28 -7.32 13.70 -13.88
N TYR A 29 -7.40 12.48 -13.35
CA TYR A 29 -8.63 11.99 -12.71
C TYR A 29 -8.70 12.32 -11.22
N PRO A 30 -9.90 12.64 -10.70
CA PRO A 30 -10.12 12.83 -9.27
C PRO A 30 -9.71 11.57 -8.49
N PRO A 31 -8.81 11.67 -7.50
CA PRO A 31 -8.22 10.49 -6.88
C PRO A 31 -9.22 9.55 -6.19
N ALA A 32 -10.24 10.09 -5.51
CA ALA A 32 -11.24 9.28 -4.80
C ALA A 32 -12.10 8.47 -5.80
N ALA A 33 -12.56 9.12 -6.87
CA ALA A 33 -13.31 8.46 -7.93
C ALA A 33 -12.43 7.45 -8.69
N LEU A 34 -11.16 7.77 -8.93
CA LEU A 34 -10.17 6.86 -9.53
C LEU A 34 -10.01 5.59 -8.71
N THR A 35 -9.80 5.71 -7.40
CA THR A 35 -9.67 4.56 -6.50
C THR A 35 -10.94 3.71 -6.48
N VAL A 36 -12.13 4.34 -6.45
CA VAL A 36 -13.40 3.60 -6.50
C VAL A 36 -13.53 2.81 -7.81
N ALA A 37 -13.25 3.45 -8.96
CA ALA A 37 -13.35 2.82 -10.27
C ALA A 37 -12.34 1.67 -10.44
N VAL A 38 -11.08 1.90 -10.06
CA VAL A 38 -10.03 0.88 -10.13
C VAL A 38 -10.31 -0.28 -9.16
N ASN A 39 -10.78 -0.01 -7.93
CA ASN A 39 -11.14 -1.06 -6.98
C ASN A 39 -12.35 -1.87 -7.47
N ALA A 40 -13.33 -1.24 -8.13
CA ALA A 40 -14.46 -1.94 -8.73
C ALA A 40 -13.99 -2.87 -9.87
N ALA A 41 -13.09 -2.39 -10.74
CA ALA A 41 -12.47 -3.21 -11.78
C ALA A 41 -11.63 -4.36 -11.19
N ALA A 42 -10.84 -4.08 -10.15
CA ALA A 42 -10.03 -5.06 -9.44
C ALA A 42 -10.89 -6.14 -8.77
N LEU A 43 -12.00 -5.74 -8.16
CA LEU A 43 -12.98 -6.64 -7.58
C LEU A 43 -13.56 -7.57 -8.66
N GLY A 44 -13.90 -7.02 -9.83
CA GLY A 44 -14.34 -7.81 -10.98
C GLY A 44 -13.31 -8.85 -11.41
N TRP A 45 -12.04 -8.47 -11.57
CA TRP A 45 -10.96 -9.40 -11.89
C TRP A 45 -10.76 -10.47 -10.83
N PHE A 46 -10.73 -10.07 -9.56
CA PHE A 46 -10.48 -10.98 -8.45
C PHE A 46 -11.61 -11.99 -8.30
N LEU A 47 -12.87 -11.54 -8.40
CA LEU A 47 -14.04 -12.43 -8.37
C LEU A 47 -14.13 -13.32 -9.61
N ALA A 48 -13.73 -12.84 -10.79
CA ALA A 48 -13.67 -13.70 -11.97
C ALA A 48 -12.61 -14.81 -11.81
N GLY A 49 -11.45 -14.50 -11.23
CA GLY A 49 -10.39 -15.48 -10.98
C GLY A 49 -10.71 -16.45 -9.83
N THR A 50 -11.31 -15.96 -8.74
CA THR A 50 -11.54 -16.76 -7.52
C THR A 50 -12.94 -17.36 -7.45
N GLY A 51 -13.95 -16.76 -8.08
CA GLY A 51 -15.33 -17.26 -8.13
C GLY A 51 -15.46 -18.58 -8.91
N LEU A 52 -14.46 -18.93 -9.74
CA LEU A 52 -14.34 -20.25 -10.35
C LEU A 52 -13.82 -21.32 -9.38
N THR A 53 -13.27 -20.92 -8.24
CA THR A 53 -12.59 -21.79 -7.26
C THR A 53 -13.31 -21.88 -5.91
N VAL A 54 -14.09 -20.86 -5.55
CA VAL A 54 -14.85 -20.80 -4.29
C VAL A 54 -16.33 -21.05 -4.57
N GLY A 55 -16.89 -22.11 -3.98
CA GLY A 55 -18.32 -22.41 -4.11
C GLY A 55 -19.20 -21.32 -3.47
N PHE A 56 -20.39 -21.09 -4.01
CA PHE A 56 -21.32 -20.07 -3.51
C PHE A 56 -21.67 -20.26 -2.01
N GLY A 57 -21.81 -21.51 -1.57
CA GLY A 57 -22.08 -21.84 -0.16
C GLY A 57 -20.94 -21.42 0.78
N ASP A 58 -19.69 -21.64 0.36
CA ASP A 58 -18.50 -21.27 1.15
C ASP A 58 -18.34 -19.74 1.21
N ALA A 59 -18.65 -19.04 0.11
CA ALA A 59 -18.67 -17.59 0.07
C ALA A 59 -19.72 -17.01 1.03
N ALA A 60 -20.95 -17.56 1.02
CA ALA A 60 -22.03 -17.13 1.91
C ALA A 60 -21.69 -17.39 3.39
N ALA A 61 -21.15 -18.57 3.71
CA ALA A 61 -20.70 -18.91 5.06
C ALA A 61 -19.56 -17.99 5.54
N GLY A 62 -18.61 -17.69 4.65
CA GLY A 62 -17.52 -16.74 4.91
C GLY A 62 -18.05 -15.35 5.26
N LEU A 63 -19.00 -14.83 4.47
CA LEU A 63 -19.63 -13.53 4.72
C LEU A 63 -20.42 -13.50 6.03
N ALA A 64 -21.18 -14.55 6.33
CA ALA A 64 -21.87 -14.68 7.63
C ALA A 64 -20.87 -14.67 8.80
N GLY A 65 -19.70 -15.31 8.60
CA GLY A 65 -18.61 -15.30 9.57
C GLY A 65 -17.98 -13.92 9.83
N ILE A 66 -18.19 -12.93 8.95
CA ILE A 66 -17.75 -11.55 9.16
C ILE A 66 -18.67 -10.80 10.14
N ALA A 67 -19.94 -11.20 10.25
CA ALA A 67 -20.90 -10.57 11.18
C ALA A 67 -20.48 -10.70 12.66
N VAL A 68 -19.51 -11.57 12.97
CA VAL A 68 -18.87 -11.63 14.28
C VAL A 68 -18.25 -10.25 14.60
N PRO A 69 -18.64 -9.60 15.72
CA PRO A 69 -18.28 -8.20 15.98
C PRO A 69 -16.78 -7.89 15.88
N ARG A 70 -15.92 -8.79 16.36
CA ARG A 70 -14.46 -8.64 16.29
C ARG A 70 -13.94 -8.67 14.84
N ARG A 71 -14.44 -9.58 14.00
CA ARG A 71 -14.04 -9.69 12.59
C ARG A 71 -14.52 -8.48 11.80
N PHE A 72 -15.78 -8.10 12.00
CA PHE A 72 -16.34 -6.88 11.41
C PHE A 72 -15.52 -5.64 11.81
N ALA A 73 -15.21 -5.46 13.10
CA ALA A 73 -14.45 -4.31 13.57
C ALA A 73 -13.05 -4.22 12.95
N VAL A 74 -12.33 -5.34 12.82
CA VAL A 74 -11.01 -5.36 12.19
C VAL A 74 -11.10 -5.06 10.69
N VAL A 75 -12.04 -5.67 9.97
CA VAL A 75 -12.25 -5.41 8.53
C VAL A 75 -12.64 -3.96 8.29
N ALA A 76 -13.66 -3.46 8.99
CA ALA A 76 -14.14 -2.09 8.87
C ALA A 76 -13.06 -1.08 9.27
N GLY A 77 -12.38 -1.31 10.40
CA GLY A 77 -11.27 -0.48 10.86
C GLY A 77 -10.13 -0.41 9.85
N THR A 78 -9.78 -1.54 9.24
CA THR A 78 -8.75 -1.60 8.19
C THR A 78 -9.18 -0.81 6.95
N CYS A 79 -10.42 -1.02 6.46
CA CYS A 79 -10.93 -0.30 5.29
C CYS A 79 -10.97 1.21 5.51
N VAL A 80 -11.45 1.65 6.69
CA VAL A 80 -11.49 3.07 7.07
C VAL A 80 -10.09 3.64 7.19
N ALA A 81 -9.16 2.92 7.84
CA ALA A 81 -7.78 3.36 7.97
C ALA A 81 -7.09 3.50 6.60
N THR A 82 -7.22 2.51 5.71
CA THR A 82 -6.66 2.57 4.35
C THR A 82 -7.27 3.71 3.54
N ALA A 83 -8.59 3.90 3.57
CA ALA A 83 -9.25 5.00 2.87
C ALA A 83 -8.85 6.38 3.44
N ALA A 84 -8.80 6.51 4.77
CA ALA A 84 -8.35 7.74 5.43
C ALA A 84 -6.89 8.04 5.08
N ALA A 85 -6.03 7.02 5.07
CA ALA A 85 -4.63 7.16 4.68
C ALA A 85 -4.52 7.75 3.27
N PHE A 86 -5.25 7.19 2.32
CA PHE A 86 -5.26 7.68 0.95
C PHE A 86 -5.75 9.13 0.85
N VAL A 87 -6.87 9.49 1.48
CA VAL A 87 -7.40 10.87 1.47
C VAL A 87 -6.43 11.86 2.12
N LEU A 88 -5.83 11.50 3.25
CA LEU A 88 -4.86 12.34 3.94
C LEU A 88 -3.61 12.58 3.08
N PHE A 89 -3.15 11.55 2.36
CA PHE A 89 -2.01 11.67 1.45
C PHE A 89 -2.29 12.62 0.29
N LEU A 90 -3.48 12.53 -0.30
CA LEU A 90 -3.87 13.41 -1.39
C LEU A 90 -3.94 14.86 -0.95
N ARG A 91 -4.58 15.13 0.19
CA ARG A 91 -4.61 16.48 0.78
C ARG A 91 -3.21 17.00 1.11
N ALA A 92 -2.32 16.12 1.56
CA ALA A 92 -0.93 16.48 1.80
C ALA A 92 -0.24 16.94 0.51
N ILE A 93 -0.50 16.27 -0.62
CA ILE A 93 0.05 16.64 -1.93
C ILE A 93 -0.61 17.90 -2.51
N GLU A 94 -1.90 18.12 -2.27
CA GLU A 94 -2.60 19.35 -2.69
C GLU A 94 -1.99 20.59 -2.02
N ASP A 95 -1.73 20.51 -0.71
CA ASP A 95 -1.25 21.65 0.09
C ASP A 95 0.29 21.76 0.15
N GLY A 96 1.03 20.78 -0.36
CA GLY A 96 2.49 20.67 -0.17
C GLY A 96 3.23 20.15 -1.40
N ALA A 97 4.50 20.52 -1.54
CA ALA A 97 5.32 20.02 -2.64
C ALA A 97 5.37 18.47 -2.60
N VAL A 98 5.04 17.83 -3.73
CA VAL A 98 5.05 16.37 -3.89
C VAL A 98 6.37 15.77 -3.41
N SER A 99 7.48 16.41 -3.76
CA SER A 99 8.83 15.99 -3.39
C SER A 99 9.17 16.08 -1.92
N TYR A 100 8.39 16.85 -1.17
CA TYR A 100 8.50 16.97 0.28
C TYR A 100 7.56 16.01 1.01
N VAL A 101 6.35 15.83 0.49
CA VAL A 101 5.27 15.03 1.11
C VAL A 101 5.43 13.54 0.83
N ALA A 102 5.81 13.16 -0.39
CA ALA A 102 5.93 11.77 -0.79
C ALA A 102 6.94 10.97 0.06
N PRO A 103 8.14 11.48 0.40
CA PRO A 103 9.07 10.78 1.28
C PRO A 103 8.52 10.52 2.69
N ILE A 104 7.74 11.46 3.23
CA ILE A 104 7.14 11.33 4.58
C ILE A 104 6.13 10.19 4.58
N ASN A 105 5.31 10.07 3.53
CA ASN A 105 4.34 8.99 3.45
C ASN A 105 4.97 7.58 3.31
N LYS A 106 6.29 7.49 3.10
CA LYS A 106 7.01 6.21 3.00
C LYS A 106 7.59 5.71 4.32
N VAL A 107 7.35 6.42 5.43
CA VAL A 107 7.76 5.99 6.78
C VAL A 107 6.75 5.06 7.45
N VAL A 108 5.77 4.50 6.71
CA VAL A 108 4.78 3.52 7.22
C VAL A 108 5.42 2.45 8.12
N PRO A 109 6.55 1.81 7.76
CA PRO A 109 7.15 0.78 8.60
C PRO A 109 7.58 1.27 10.00
N MET A 110 7.88 2.56 10.16
CA MET A 110 8.21 3.16 11.47
C MET A 110 7.02 3.18 12.42
N PHE A 111 5.80 3.13 11.90
CA PHE A 111 4.58 2.99 12.70
C PHE A 111 4.14 1.54 12.84
N VAL A 112 4.35 0.72 11.81
CA VAL A 112 3.97 -0.72 11.85
C VAL A 112 4.73 -1.46 12.93
N LEU A 113 6.05 -1.28 13.03
CA LEU A 113 6.88 -2.02 13.98
C LEU A 113 6.46 -1.77 15.44
N PRO A 114 6.32 -0.53 15.94
CA PRO A 114 5.81 -0.29 17.30
C PRO A 114 4.41 -0.85 17.54
N LEU A 115 3.51 -0.79 16.55
CA LEU A 115 2.17 -1.34 16.67
C LEU A 115 2.19 -2.87 16.78
N GLU A 116 3.02 -3.57 16.02
CA GLU A 116 3.17 -5.02 16.15
C GLU A 116 3.81 -5.44 17.46
N VAL A 117 4.88 -4.77 17.89
CA VAL A 117 5.54 -5.09 19.17
C VAL A 117 4.58 -4.81 20.34
N GLY A 118 3.92 -3.65 20.33
CA GLY A 118 3.07 -3.20 21.44
C GLY A 118 1.69 -3.86 21.51
N LEU A 119 1.02 -4.05 20.37
CA LEU A 119 -0.36 -4.58 20.33
C LEU A 119 -0.40 -6.10 20.13
N LEU A 120 0.61 -6.67 19.46
CA LEU A 120 0.61 -8.06 19.03
C LEU A 120 1.71 -8.89 19.70
N GLY A 121 2.57 -8.26 20.51
CA GLY A 121 3.65 -8.93 21.23
C GLY A 121 4.71 -9.54 20.29
N GLN A 122 4.82 -9.04 19.06
CA GLN A 122 5.77 -9.57 18.08
C GLN A 122 7.20 -9.29 18.51
N VAL A 123 8.06 -10.31 18.41
CA VAL A 123 9.49 -10.21 18.74
C VAL A 123 10.29 -10.46 17.47
N LEU A 124 10.88 -9.40 16.93
CA LEU A 124 11.75 -9.47 15.77
C LEU A 124 13.21 -9.66 16.22
N ALA A 125 13.97 -10.42 15.43
CA ALA A 125 15.41 -10.48 15.62
C ALA A 125 16.04 -9.09 15.40
N PRO A 126 17.12 -8.73 16.11
CA PRO A 126 17.78 -7.43 15.94
C PRO A 126 18.18 -7.14 14.49
N ILE A 127 18.58 -8.17 13.73
CA ILE A 127 18.93 -8.04 12.31
C ILE A 127 17.73 -7.67 11.44
N GLN A 128 16.54 -8.22 11.74
CA GLN A 128 15.29 -7.88 11.05
C GLN A 128 14.88 -6.45 11.35
N VAL A 129 14.98 -6.00 12.61
CA VAL A 129 14.73 -4.60 12.99
C VAL A 129 15.67 -3.66 12.22
N ALA A 130 16.97 -3.99 12.17
CA ALA A 130 17.93 -3.22 11.40
C ALA A 130 17.59 -3.21 9.90
N GLY A 131 17.18 -4.36 9.35
CA GLY A 131 16.73 -4.48 7.96
C GLY A 131 15.49 -3.63 7.65
N VAL A 132 14.52 -3.55 8.57
CA VAL A 132 13.34 -2.68 8.46
C VAL A 132 13.75 -1.20 8.43
N VAL A 133 14.67 -0.79 9.31
CA VAL A 133 15.20 0.58 9.34
C VAL A 133 15.93 0.89 8.02
N VAL A 134 16.82 0.01 7.57
CA VAL A 134 17.58 0.19 6.31
C VAL A 134 16.64 0.25 5.11
N THR A 135 15.63 -0.63 5.04
CA THR A 135 14.64 -0.63 3.95
C THR A 135 13.80 0.65 3.95
N THR A 136 13.39 1.13 5.13
CA THR A 136 12.65 2.39 5.25
C THR A 136 13.49 3.59 4.79
N LEU A 137 14.77 3.63 5.20
CA LEU A 137 15.72 4.63 4.76
C LEU A 137 15.96 4.56 3.24
N ALA A 138 16.04 3.36 2.67
CA ALA A 138 16.16 3.17 1.23
C ALA A 138 14.99 3.80 0.48
N VAL A 139 13.77 3.52 0.91
CA VAL A 139 12.57 4.10 0.30
C VAL A 139 12.54 5.63 0.49
N TYR A 140 12.97 6.12 1.64
CA TYR A 140 13.12 7.57 1.88
C TYR A 140 14.10 8.21 0.89
N VAL A 141 15.30 7.64 0.74
CA VAL A 141 16.33 8.11 -0.19
C VAL A 141 15.86 8.05 -1.65
N ALA A 142 15.09 7.01 -2.02
CA ALA A 142 14.56 6.85 -3.38
C ALA A 142 13.65 8.01 -3.80
N ASN A 143 12.92 8.59 -2.84
CA ASN A 143 11.96 9.66 -3.05
C ASN A 143 12.54 11.05 -2.75
N TYR A 144 13.79 11.12 -2.34
CA TYR A 144 14.45 12.37 -1.96
C TYR A 144 14.80 13.23 -3.18
N GLU A 145 14.42 14.51 -3.16
CA GLU A 145 14.90 15.53 -4.10
C GLU A 145 15.97 16.43 -3.45
N PRO A 146 17.00 16.89 -4.19
CA PRO A 146 18.14 17.60 -3.59
C PRO A 146 17.73 18.87 -2.83
N GLY A 147 18.14 18.92 -1.56
CA GLY A 147 17.89 20.00 -0.62
C GLY A 147 18.59 19.70 0.72
N SER A 148 17.88 19.83 1.85
CA SER A 148 18.37 19.36 3.16
C SER A 148 17.81 17.97 3.47
N PHE A 149 18.68 17.00 3.79
CA PHE A 149 18.31 15.60 4.02
C PHE A 149 17.34 15.42 5.20
N PHE A 150 17.43 16.26 6.22
CA PHE A 150 16.56 16.22 7.42
C PHE A 150 15.48 17.31 7.43
N ALA A 151 15.46 18.23 6.45
CA ALA A 151 14.44 19.26 6.36
C ALA A 151 13.00 18.71 6.37
N PRO A 152 12.69 17.54 5.76
CA PRO A 152 11.37 16.92 5.85
C PRO A 152 10.88 16.67 7.27
N LEU A 153 11.71 16.01 8.08
CA LEU A 153 11.39 15.66 9.47
C LEU A 153 11.37 16.90 10.37
N ALA A 154 12.32 17.83 10.20
CA ALA A 154 12.38 19.05 11.01
C ALA A 154 11.19 20.01 10.77
N ARG A 155 10.69 20.07 9.52
CA ARG A 155 9.49 20.86 9.17
C ARG A 155 8.18 20.09 9.38
N ALA A 156 8.22 18.77 9.59
CA ALA A 156 7.02 17.97 9.81
C ALA A 156 6.24 18.37 11.07
N ALA A 157 6.95 18.87 12.10
CA ALA A 157 6.31 19.40 13.30
C ALA A 157 5.57 20.74 13.07
N ARG A 158 5.84 21.44 11.96
CA ARG A 158 5.40 22.83 11.75
C ARG A 158 4.56 23.06 10.49
N SER A 159 4.55 22.11 9.55
CA SER A 159 3.82 22.24 8.28
C SER A 159 2.62 21.29 8.23
N ARG A 160 1.44 21.84 7.93
CA ARG A 160 0.20 21.07 7.80
C ARG A 160 0.29 19.95 6.75
N PRO A 161 0.92 20.14 5.56
CA PRO A 161 1.07 19.07 4.58
C PRO A 161 1.87 17.87 5.10
N ALA A 162 2.97 18.11 5.83
CA ALA A 162 3.74 17.03 6.43
C ALA A 162 2.99 16.30 7.55
N GLN A 163 2.20 17.02 8.35
CA GLN A 163 1.37 16.41 9.38
C GLN A 163 0.31 15.49 8.76
N LEU A 164 -0.30 15.91 7.66
CA LEU A 164 -1.25 15.09 6.90
C LEU A 164 -0.56 13.86 6.29
N ALA A 165 0.66 14.02 5.76
CA ALA A 165 1.46 12.91 5.24
C ALA A 165 1.84 11.89 6.33
N LEU A 166 2.20 12.39 7.52
CA LEU A 166 2.54 11.54 8.67
C LEU A 166 1.32 10.81 9.21
N ALA A 167 0.18 11.51 9.30
CA ALA A 167 -1.10 10.90 9.68
C ALA A 167 -1.53 9.84 8.65
N SER A 168 -1.31 10.10 7.36
CA SER A 168 -1.52 9.10 6.30
C SER A 168 -0.66 7.86 6.53
N ALA A 169 0.64 8.02 6.78
CA ALA A 169 1.53 6.90 7.04
C ALA A 169 1.12 6.08 8.27
N ALA A 170 0.66 6.75 9.34
CA ALA A 170 0.13 6.09 10.53
C ALA A 170 -1.17 5.32 10.24
N CYS A 171 -2.08 5.89 9.44
CA CYS A 171 -3.30 5.20 9.01
C CYS A 171 -2.99 3.97 8.13
N TYR A 172 -2.02 4.07 7.21
CA TYR A 172 -1.56 2.90 6.45
C TYR A 172 -0.98 1.82 7.37
N ALA A 173 -0.23 2.21 8.40
CA ALA A 173 0.31 1.25 9.35
C ALA A 173 -0.77 0.51 10.15
N VAL A 174 -1.84 1.21 10.56
CA VAL A 174 -3.03 0.58 11.16
C VAL A 174 -3.68 -0.38 10.17
N GLY A 175 -3.76 0.00 8.88
CA GLY A 175 -4.28 -0.86 7.83
C GLY A 175 -3.45 -2.14 7.62
N ASP A 176 -2.12 -2.02 7.60
CA ASP A 176 -1.18 -3.15 7.46
C ASP A 176 -1.27 -4.09 8.67
N VAL A 177 -1.28 -3.56 9.89
CA VAL A 177 -1.46 -4.36 11.11
C VAL A 177 -2.84 -5.01 11.13
N GLY A 178 -3.90 -4.29 10.77
CA GLY A 178 -5.26 -4.80 10.68
C GLY A 178 -5.38 -5.94 9.67
N LYS A 179 -4.72 -5.82 8.51
CA LYS A 179 -4.60 -6.89 7.51
C LYS A 179 -3.93 -8.13 8.09
N ARG A 180 -2.80 -7.98 8.78
CA ARG A 180 -2.15 -9.13 9.44
C ARG A 180 -3.09 -9.79 10.46
N VAL A 181 -3.74 -8.99 11.31
CA VAL A 181 -4.70 -9.47 12.31
C VAL A 181 -5.85 -10.25 11.69
N ALA A 182 -6.37 -9.74 10.56
CA ALA A 182 -7.42 -10.41 9.82
C ALA A 182 -6.98 -11.78 9.29
N LEU A 183 -5.79 -11.86 8.72
CA LEU A 183 -5.31 -13.06 8.04
C LEU A 183 -4.77 -14.13 9.01
N GLN A 184 -4.07 -13.72 10.07
CA GLN A 184 -3.40 -14.65 10.99
C GLN A 184 -4.23 -14.94 12.25
N GLU A 185 -4.61 -13.92 13.02
CA GLU A 185 -5.35 -14.09 14.29
C GLU A 185 -6.83 -14.40 14.13
N LEU A 186 -7.46 -13.87 13.07
CA LEU A 186 -8.88 -14.09 12.79
C LEU A 186 -9.12 -15.18 11.75
N ALA A 187 -8.04 -15.65 11.09
CA ALA A 187 -8.05 -16.65 10.04
C ALA A 187 -9.09 -16.34 8.95
N ILE A 188 -9.24 -15.06 8.58
CA ILE A 188 -10.09 -14.66 7.46
C ILE A 188 -9.40 -15.15 6.18
N PRO A 189 -10.05 -15.99 5.36
CA PRO A 189 -9.44 -16.48 4.14
C PRO A 189 -9.05 -15.35 3.20
N GLY A 190 -7.89 -15.44 2.55
CA GLY A 190 -7.43 -14.42 1.61
C GLY A 190 -8.40 -14.17 0.44
N THR A 191 -9.12 -15.21 0.01
CA THR A 191 -10.18 -15.14 -1.01
C THR A 191 -11.37 -14.27 -0.58
N LEU A 192 -11.61 -14.15 0.73
CA LEU A 192 -12.63 -13.27 1.29
C LEU A 192 -12.07 -11.89 1.65
N TRP A 193 -10.84 -11.84 2.15
CA TRP A 193 -10.17 -10.61 2.56
C TRP A 193 -10.02 -9.60 1.42
N VAL A 194 -9.53 -10.03 0.25
CA VAL A 194 -9.27 -9.12 -0.87
C VAL A 194 -10.55 -8.42 -1.36
N PRO A 195 -11.67 -9.13 -1.63
CA PRO A 195 -12.95 -8.49 -1.95
C PRO A 195 -13.44 -7.53 -0.87
N LEU A 196 -13.35 -7.93 0.40
CA LEU A 196 -13.79 -7.09 1.52
C LEU A 196 -13.00 -5.79 1.60
N LEU A 197 -11.68 -5.84 1.42
CA LEU A 197 -10.84 -4.65 1.44
C LEU A 197 -11.15 -3.73 0.25
N LEU A 198 -11.19 -4.28 -0.97
CA LEU A 198 -11.44 -3.50 -2.19
C LEU A 198 -12.81 -2.83 -2.15
N ALA A 199 -13.85 -3.59 -1.81
CA ALA A 199 -15.22 -3.08 -1.69
C ALA A 199 -15.36 -2.13 -0.50
N GLY A 200 -14.77 -2.46 0.66
CA GLY A 200 -14.84 -1.62 1.85
C GLY A 200 -14.18 -0.26 1.64
N VAL A 201 -12.98 -0.21 1.05
CA VAL A 201 -12.32 1.05 0.69
C VAL A 201 -13.15 1.83 -0.34
N ALA A 202 -13.71 1.16 -1.35
CA ALA A 202 -14.57 1.80 -2.34
C ALA A 202 -15.82 2.42 -1.69
N VAL A 203 -16.49 1.71 -0.78
CA VAL A 203 -17.66 2.20 -0.03
C VAL A 203 -17.31 3.41 0.83
N VAL A 204 -16.17 3.39 1.54
CA VAL A 204 -15.73 4.53 2.36
C VAL A 204 -15.44 5.76 1.50
N LEU A 205 -14.87 5.58 0.31
CA LEU A 205 -14.53 6.69 -0.60
C LEU A 205 -15.69 7.12 -1.52
N LEU A 206 -16.74 6.32 -1.64
CA LEU A 206 -17.88 6.55 -2.53
C LEU A 206 -18.51 7.95 -2.35
N PRO A 207 -18.75 8.46 -1.13
CA PRO A 207 -19.32 9.80 -0.96
C PRO A 207 -18.44 10.90 -1.58
N ALA A 208 -17.11 10.75 -1.53
CA ALA A 208 -16.19 11.70 -2.13
C ALA A 208 -16.14 11.53 -3.66
N ALA A 209 -16.16 10.28 -4.14
CA ALA A 209 -16.20 9.96 -5.56
C ALA A 209 -17.47 10.48 -6.26
N VAL A 210 -18.63 10.44 -5.60
CA VAL A 210 -19.89 10.97 -6.14
C VAL A 210 -19.89 12.50 -6.19
N ARG A 211 -19.21 13.16 -5.25
CA ARG A 211 -19.08 14.64 -5.24
C ARG A 211 -18.14 15.15 -6.32
N THR A 212 -17.16 14.35 -6.71
CA THR A 212 -16.19 14.71 -7.75
C THR A 212 -16.05 13.53 -8.71
N PRO A 213 -17.07 13.33 -9.57
CA PRO A 213 -17.13 12.17 -10.45
C PRO A 213 -16.01 12.25 -11.49
N ILE A 214 -15.60 11.07 -11.95
CA ILE A 214 -14.74 10.96 -13.14
C ILE A 214 -15.57 11.30 -14.37
N ASP A 215 -15.01 12.17 -15.21
CA ASP A 215 -15.44 12.31 -16.60
C ASP A 215 -14.59 11.34 -17.46
N ALA A 216 -15.06 10.10 -17.61
CA ALA A 216 -14.41 9.07 -18.41
C ALA A 216 -15.30 8.64 -19.57
N SER A 217 -14.65 8.43 -20.71
CA SER A 217 -15.29 7.90 -21.90
C SER A 217 -15.28 6.37 -21.89
N ARG A 218 -16.05 5.74 -22.80
CA ARG A 218 -15.96 4.29 -23.03
C ARG A 218 -14.57 3.85 -23.50
N GLU A 219 -13.80 4.75 -24.09
CA GLU A 219 -12.43 4.48 -24.55
C GLU A 219 -11.44 4.34 -23.38
N ASP A 220 -11.80 4.83 -22.19
CA ASP A 220 -10.96 4.71 -21.00
C ASP A 220 -11.17 3.38 -20.26
N VAL A 221 -12.26 2.65 -20.56
CA VAL A 221 -12.59 1.37 -19.91
C VAL A 221 -11.42 0.37 -19.94
N PRO A 222 -10.72 0.13 -21.06
CA PRO A 222 -9.56 -0.77 -21.07
C PRO A 222 -8.44 -0.32 -20.12
N LYS A 223 -8.25 0.99 -19.94
CA LYS A 223 -7.25 1.53 -19.01
C LYS A 223 -7.63 1.18 -17.57
N PHE A 224 -8.88 1.42 -17.18
CA PHE A 224 -9.39 1.07 -15.83
C PHE A 224 -9.35 -0.44 -15.58
N LEU A 225 -9.67 -1.27 -16.58
CA LEU A 225 -9.56 -2.72 -16.47
C LEU A 225 -8.12 -3.19 -16.29
N ALA A 226 -7.17 -2.62 -17.03
CA ALA A 226 -5.75 -2.94 -16.88
C ALA A 226 -5.21 -2.51 -15.51
N ALA A 227 -5.57 -1.31 -15.04
CA ALA A 227 -5.24 -0.84 -13.70
C ALA A 227 -5.86 -1.74 -12.62
N GLY A 228 -7.13 -2.12 -12.78
CA GLY A 228 -7.83 -3.04 -11.90
C GLY A 228 -7.17 -4.43 -11.84
N ALA A 229 -6.67 -4.95 -12.96
CA ALA A 229 -5.93 -6.21 -12.98
C ALA A 229 -4.63 -6.11 -12.15
N LEU A 230 -3.88 -5.03 -12.31
CA LEU A 230 -2.68 -4.78 -11.49
C LEU A 230 -3.00 -4.69 -10.00
N VAL A 231 -4.09 -4.00 -9.63
CA VAL A 231 -4.53 -3.90 -8.23
C VAL A 231 -4.99 -5.25 -7.70
N ALA A 232 -5.74 -6.03 -8.46
CA ALA A 232 -6.18 -7.37 -8.05
C ALA A 232 -5.00 -8.31 -7.80
N VAL A 233 -4.02 -8.34 -8.70
CA VAL A 233 -2.80 -9.13 -8.56
C VAL A 233 -1.95 -8.61 -7.41
N GLY A 234 -1.74 -7.29 -7.33
CA GLY A 234 -0.94 -6.67 -6.27
C GLY A 234 -1.52 -6.96 -4.89
N GLU A 235 -2.82 -6.79 -4.72
CA GLU A 235 -3.52 -7.05 -3.45
C GLU A 235 -3.56 -8.54 -3.11
N HIS A 236 -3.68 -9.43 -4.09
CA HIS A 236 -3.54 -10.87 -3.87
C HIS A 236 -2.15 -11.23 -3.33
N LEU A 237 -1.08 -10.79 -4.01
CA LEU A 237 0.30 -11.06 -3.61
C LEU A 237 0.61 -10.46 -2.22
N THR A 238 0.13 -9.23 -1.96
CA THR A 238 0.21 -8.61 -0.65
C THR A 238 -0.50 -9.44 0.41
N THR A 239 -1.70 -9.96 0.11
CA THR A 239 -2.45 -10.82 1.04
C THR A 239 -1.72 -12.12 1.34
N VAL A 240 -1.15 -12.77 0.33
CA VAL A 240 -0.35 -14.00 0.53
C VAL A 240 0.88 -13.71 1.38
N ALA A 241 1.56 -12.58 1.15
CA ALA A 241 2.71 -12.17 1.97
C ALA A 241 2.31 -11.92 3.43
N PHE A 242 1.25 -11.15 3.69
CA PHE A 242 0.78 -10.84 5.05
C PHE A 242 0.15 -12.04 5.77
N ALA A 243 -0.28 -13.08 5.05
CA ALA A 243 -0.71 -14.33 5.66
C ALA A 243 0.47 -15.14 6.23
N ALA A 244 1.68 -14.94 5.72
CA ALA A 244 2.88 -15.69 6.11
C ALA A 244 3.87 -14.88 6.97
N LEU A 245 3.91 -13.56 6.81
CA LEU A 245 4.92 -12.70 7.41
C LEU A 245 4.32 -11.73 8.45
N PRO A 246 5.10 -11.32 9.47
CA PRO A 246 4.77 -10.15 10.28
C PRO A 246 4.57 -8.90 9.41
N ALA A 247 3.70 -7.99 9.83
CA ALA A 247 3.43 -6.76 9.10
C ALA A 247 4.69 -5.87 9.03
N SER A 248 5.48 -5.85 10.10
CA SER A 248 6.76 -5.12 10.19
C SER A 248 7.82 -5.65 9.23
N VAL A 249 7.67 -6.87 8.72
CA VAL A 249 8.52 -7.45 7.68
C VAL A 249 7.92 -7.20 6.30
N ALA A 250 6.65 -7.56 6.09
CA ALA A 250 6.00 -7.46 4.78
C ALA A 250 5.86 -6.00 4.28
N SER A 251 5.44 -5.08 5.16
CA SER A 251 5.19 -3.68 4.80
C SER A 251 6.43 -2.96 4.25
N PRO A 252 7.62 -2.97 4.90
CA PRO A 252 8.81 -2.35 4.33
C PRO A 252 9.25 -2.98 3.01
N VAL A 253 9.18 -4.31 2.87
CA VAL A 253 9.54 -4.99 1.61
C VAL A 253 8.62 -4.56 0.48
N ILE A 254 7.30 -4.49 0.70
CA ILE A 254 6.34 -4.04 -0.30
C ILE A 254 6.50 -2.54 -0.61
N ASN A 255 6.92 -1.72 0.35
CA ASN A 255 7.19 -0.30 0.14
C ASN A 255 8.40 -0.04 -0.78
N THR A 256 9.24 -1.06 -1.04
CA THR A 256 10.28 -0.97 -2.09
C THR A 256 9.69 -0.78 -3.49
N GLN A 257 8.37 -0.93 -3.67
CA GLN A 257 7.64 -0.53 -4.88
C GLN A 257 7.97 0.88 -5.38
N ALA A 258 8.30 1.81 -4.47
CA ALA A 258 8.65 3.17 -4.86
C ALA A 258 9.94 3.19 -5.69
N ILE A 259 10.89 2.30 -5.39
CA ILE A 259 12.13 2.14 -6.15
C ILE A 259 11.82 1.60 -7.54
N VAL A 260 10.93 0.61 -7.64
CA VAL A 260 10.49 0.07 -8.94
C VAL A 260 9.85 1.17 -9.79
N ALA A 261 8.91 1.93 -9.23
CA ALA A 261 8.27 3.05 -9.92
C ALA A 261 9.29 4.11 -10.38
N VAL A 262 10.28 4.39 -9.53
CA VAL A 262 11.36 5.35 -9.79
C VAL A 262 12.33 4.86 -10.87
N VAL A 263 12.64 3.56 -10.93
CA VAL A 263 13.48 2.96 -11.97
C VAL A 263 12.74 2.96 -13.30
N LEU A 264 11.48 2.52 -13.33
CA LEU A 264 10.63 2.56 -14.52
C LEU A 264 10.48 4.00 -15.03
N GLY A 265 10.20 4.95 -14.12
CA GLY A 265 10.14 6.38 -14.44
C GLY A 265 11.47 6.97 -14.89
N GLY A 266 12.57 6.66 -14.22
CA GLY A 266 13.90 7.21 -14.53
C GLY A 266 14.48 6.71 -15.86
N VAL A 267 14.32 5.42 -16.17
CA VAL A 267 14.79 4.81 -17.43
C VAL A 267 13.94 5.29 -18.62
N LEU A 268 12.63 5.51 -18.42
CA LEU A 268 11.72 5.91 -19.51
C LEU A 268 11.52 7.43 -19.65
N LEU A 269 11.77 8.22 -18.60
CA LEU A 269 11.47 9.67 -18.55
C LEU A 269 12.73 10.56 -18.38
N GLY A 270 13.93 9.99 -18.24
CA GLY A 270 15.18 10.75 -18.27
C GLY A 270 15.41 11.69 -17.07
N GLU A 271 14.98 11.30 -15.87
CA GLU A 271 15.02 12.18 -14.69
C GLU A 271 16.44 12.39 -14.10
N ARG A 272 16.73 13.62 -13.66
CA ARG A 272 18.07 14.16 -13.29
C ARG A 272 18.76 13.58 -12.03
N HIS A 273 18.25 12.52 -11.40
CA HIS A 273 18.75 12.01 -10.10
C HIS A 273 19.05 10.50 -10.05
N PHE A 274 19.42 9.88 -11.18
CA PHE A 274 19.66 8.44 -11.29
C PHE A 274 20.64 7.86 -10.24
N ARG A 275 21.68 8.61 -9.84
CA ARG A 275 22.68 8.16 -8.85
C ARG A 275 22.10 7.94 -7.44
N LEU A 276 21.26 8.86 -6.95
CA LEU A 276 20.60 8.72 -5.64
C LEU A 276 19.65 7.52 -5.63
N ARG A 277 19.01 7.24 -6.77
CA ARG A 277 18.09 6.13 -6.96
C ARG A 277 18.80 4.78 -6.98
N LEU A 278 20.01 4.73 -7.53
CA LEU A 278 20.86 3.55 -7.48
C LEU A 278 21.31 3.23 -6.05
N VAL A 279 21.69 4.24 -5.26
CA VAL A 279 22.01 4.07 -3.83
C VAL A 279 20.80 3.55 -3.06
N ALA A 280 19.60 4.11 -3.30
CA ALA A 280 18.37 3.63 -2.70
C ALA A 280 18.06 2.17 -3.07
N ALA A 281 18.28 1.77 -4.32
CA ALA A 281 18.10 0.39 -4.75
C ALA A 281 19.06 -0.57 -4.01
N VAL A 282 20.34 -0.21 -3.88
CA VAL A 282 21.31 -1.00 -3.11
C VAL A 282 20.89 -1.10 -1.64
N LEU A 283 20.52 0.01 -1.01
CA LEU A 283 20.04 0.01 0.38
C LEU A 283 18.81 -0.87 0.56
N ALA A 284 17.87 -0.86 -0.38
CA ALA A 284 16.68 -1.73 -0.30
C ALA A 284 17.06 -3.21 -0.42
N VAL A 285 17.96 -3.57 -1.34
CA VAL A 285 18.44 -4.96 -1.46
C VAL A 285 19.11 -5.42 -0.17
N VAL A 286 19.97 -4.59 0.41
CA VAL A 286 20.63 -4.88 1.69
C VAL A 286 19.60 -5.02 2.82
N GLY A 287 18.66 -4.08 2.94
CA GLY A 287 17.62 -4.13 3.94
C GLY A 287 16.72 -5.36 3.84
N VAL A 288 16.32 -5.74 2.62
CA VAL A 288 15.54 -6.96 2.36
C VAL A 288 16.37 -8.21 2.68
N ALA A 289 17.67 -8.23 2.34
CA ALA A 289 18.55 -9.35 2.68
C ALA A 289 18.72 -9.52 4.19
N MET A 290 18.81 -8.42 4.96
CA MET A 290 18.84 -8.44 6.42
C MET A 290 17.52 -8.91 7.04
N ILE A 291 16.39 -8.58 6.42
CA ILE A 291 15.07 -9.09 6.83
C ILE A 291 14.95 -10.60 6.58
N ALA A 292 15.62 -11.10 5.53
CA ALA A 292 15.59 -12.48 5.09
C ALA A 292 16.58 -13.43 5.81
N GLY A 293 17.55 -12.88 6.53
CA GLY A 293 18.58 -13.62 7.29
C GLY A 293 18.21 -13.81 8.75
#